data_AF-A0A7V3XNU5-F1
#
_entry.id   AF-A0A7V3XNU5-F1
#
_cell.length_a   1.000
_cell.length_b   1.000
_cell.length_c   1.000
_cell.angle_alpha   90.00
_cell.angle_beta   90.00
_cell.angle_gamma   90.00
#
_symmetry.space_group_name_H-M   'P 1'
#
loop_
_entity.id
_entity.type
_entity.pdbx_description
1 polymer ?
#
loop_
_entity_poly.entity_id
_entity_poly.type
_entity_poly.pdbx_seq_one_letter_code
_entity_poly.pdbx_strand_id
1 'polypeptide(L)' 'MGKKKLPKSIRKFIRQEKARIRREVLDIAKQRELIAQLYSKFLSKTNSTKNDNEIKNQNTK' A
#
# COMPACT_ATOMS: atom_id res chain seq x y z
N MET A 1 -21.75 -0.76 -10.24
CA MET A 1 -21.25 -0.22 -8.96
C MET A 1 -19.73 -0.22 -8.95
N GLY A 2 -19.08 0.90 -9.31
CA GLY A 2 -17.62 0.97 -9.42
C GLY A 2 -16.95 0.99 -8.05
N LYS A 3 -16.02 0.07 -7.78
CA LYS A 3 -15.17 0.08 -6.57
C LYS A 3 -14.60 1.49 -6.36
N LYS A 4 -14.77 2.08 -5.17
CA LYS A 4 -14.28 3.42 -4.83
C LYS A 4 -12.80 3.51 -5.19
N LYS A 5 -12.48 4.23 -6.28
CA LYS A 5 -11.11 4.39 -6.76
C LYS A 5 -10.40 5.39 -5.83
N LEU A 6 -9.13 5.14 -5.53
CA LEU A 6 -8.26 6.11 -4.82
C LEU A 6 -8.36 7.50 -5.49
N PRO A 7 -8.28 8.63 -4.74
CA PRO A 7 -8.25 9.98 -5.29
C PRO A 7 -7.25 10.15 -6.45
N LYS A 8 -7.55 11.05 -7.39
CA LYS A 8 -6.75 11.28 -8.61
C LYS A 8 -5.28 11.61 -8.31
N SER A 9 -5.04 12.42 -7.28
CA SER A 9 -3.72 12.80 -6.79
C SER A 9 -2.90 11.57 -6.36
N ILE A 10 -3.48 10.72 -5.50
CA ILE A 10 -2.85 9.50 -5.02
C ILE A 10 -2.55 8.53 -6.17
N ARG A 11 -3.47 8.36 -7.14
CA ARG A 11 -3.20 7.53 -8.33
C ARG A 11 -2.05 8.06 -9.18
N LYS A 12 -1.93 9.39 -9.32
CA LYS A 12 -0.82 10.02 -10.05
C LYS A 12 0.50 9.77 -9.31
N PHE A 13 0.52 9.96 -8.00
CA PHE A 13 1.67 9.68 -7.15
C PHE A 13 2.13 8.22 -7.27
N ILE A 14 1.23 7.25 -7.05
CA ILE A 14 1.56 5.82 -7.13
C ILE A 14 2.11 5.45 -8.51
N ARG A 15 1.57 6.03 -9.59
CA ARG A 15 2.07 5.77 -10.95
C ARG A 15 3.50 6.28 -11.15
N GLN A 16 3.82 7.47 -10.62
CA GLN A 16 5.16 8.05 -10.70
C GLN A 16 6.16 7.22 -9.89
N GLU A 17 5.82 6.85 -8.66
CA GLU A 17 6.70 6.05 -7.79
C GLU A 17 6.94 4.65 -8.35
N LYS A 18 5.92 4.01 -8.94
CA LYS A 18 6.11 2.74 -9.65
C LYS A 18 7.05 2.86 -10.84
N ALA A 19 7.04 4.00 -11.55
CA ALA A 19 7.97 4.22 -12.65
C ALA A 19 9.39 4.46 -12.14
N ARG A 20 9.55 5.19 -11.02
CA ARG A 20 10.82 5.39 -10.32
C ARG A 20 11.43 4.05 -9.89
N ILE A 21 10.67 3.23 -9.15
CA ILE A 21 11.13 1.93 -8.65
C ILE A 21 11.64 1.03 -9.79
N ARG A 22 10.93 1.00 -10.94
CA ARG A 22 11.37 0.22 -12.10
C ARG A 22 12.62 0.73 -12.77
N ARG A 23 12.94 2.02 -12.63
CA ARG A 23 14.16 2.64 -13.16
C ARG A 23 15.35 2.48 -12.23
N GLU A 24 15.12 2.57 -10.93
CA GLU A 24 16.19 2.63 -9.92
C GLU A 24 16.56 1.26 -9.34
N VAL A 25 15.64 0.30 -9.35
CA VAL A 25 15.85 -1.02 -8.74
C VAL A 25 15.99 -2.06 -9.84
N LEU A 26 17.16 -2.67 -10.00
CA LEU A 26 17.40 -3.69 -11.03
C LEU A 26 16.74 -5.03 -10.67
N ASP A 27 16.72 -5.39 -9.38
CA ASP A 27 16.12 -6.64 -8.92
C ASP A 27 14.58 -6.61 -8.97
N ILE A 28 14.03 -7.52 -9.76
CA ILE A 28 12.59 -7.69 -9.98
C ILE A 28 11.88 -8.07 -8.66
N ALA A 29 12.49 -8.88 -7.80
CA ALA A 29 11.89 -9.26 -6.53
C ALA A 29 11.74 -8.03 -5.62
N LYS A 30 12.82 -7.24 -5.50
CA LYS A 30 12.80 -5.99 -4.73
C LYS A 30 11.83 -4.95 -5.31
N GLN A 31 11.72 -4.84 -6.64
CA GLN A 31 10.71 -3.97 -7.26
C GLN A 31 9.29 -4.35 -6.79
N ARG A 32 8.96 -5.65 -6.78
CA ARG A 32 7.62 -6.12 -6.37
C ARG A 32 7.33 -5.81 -4.90
N GLU A 33 8.31 -6.02 -4.03
CA GLU A 33 8.21 -5.71 -2.60
C GLU A 33 7.95 -4.22 -2.36
N LEU A 34 8.75 -3.34 -2.97
CA LEU A 34 8.62 -1.88 -2.82
C LEU A 34 7.28 -1.36 -3.35
N ILE A 35 6.81 -1.92 -4.48
CA ILE A 35 5.49 -1.59 -5.02
C ILE A 35 4.38 -2.04 -4.07
N ALA A 36 4.49 -3.23 -3.47
CA ALA A 36 3.51 -3.71 -2.50
C ALA A 36 3.47 -2.82 -1.24
N GLN A 37 4.62 -2.41 -0.72
CA GLN A 37 4.73 -1.45 0.38
C GLN A 37 4.16 -0.06 0.03
N LEU A 38 4.35 0.39 -1.21
CA LEU A 38 3.77 1.64 -1.69
C LEU A 38 2.23 1.57 -1.66
N TYR A 39 1.64 0.46 -2.13
CA TYR A 39 0.20 0.26 -2.04
C TYR A 39 -0.28 0.14 -0.59
N SER A 40 0.43 -0.60 0.26
CA SER A 40 0.02 -0.79 1.65
C SER A 40 -0.08 0.54 2.40
N LYS A 41 0.83 1.50 2.17
CA LYS A 41 0.78 2.85 2.76
C LYS A 41 -0.50 3.63 2.44
N PHE A 42 -1.10 3.42 1.28
CA PHE A 42 -2.30 4.12 0.85
C PHE A 42 -3.59 3.32 1.07
N LEU A 43 -3.52 1.99 1.06
CA LEU A 43 -4.67 1.12 1.34
C LEU A 43 -4.88 0.85 2.83
N SER A 44 -3.82 0.80 3.65
CA SER A 44 -3.95 0.65 5.11
C SER A 44 -4.69 1.85 5.71
N LYS A 45 -4.37 3.06 5.25
CA LYS A 45 -5.07 4.29 5.64
C LYS A 45 -6.57 4.29 5.28
N THR A 46 -7.01 3.47 4.32
CA THR A 46 -8.43 3.33 3.97
C THR A 46 -9.16 2.23 4.74
N ASN A 47 -8.43 1.32 5.41
CA ASN A 47 -8.98 0.19 6.16
C ASN A 47 -8.80 0.30 7.69
N SER A 48 -7.97 1.22 8.19
CA SER A 48 -7.76 1.45 9.64
C SER A 48 -8.96 2.04 10.39
N THR A 49 -10.14 2.15 9.79
CA THR A 49 -11.38 2.37 10.57
C THR A 49 -12.03 1.08 11.06
N LYS A 50 -11.47 -0.11 10.79
CA LYS A 50 -12.11 -1.37 11.22
C LYS A 50 -11.26 -2.40 11.98
N ASN A 51 -9.94 -2.46 11.83
CA ASN A 51 -9.19 -3.64 12.29
C ASN A 51 -8.04 -3.39 13.29
N ASP A 52 -7.89 -2.18 13.84
CA ASP A 52 -6.87 -1.93 14.88
C ASP A 52 -7.27 -2.50 16.26
N ASN A 53 -8.45 -3.12 16.38
CA ASN A 53 -8.95 -3.75 17.62
C ASN A 53 -8.61 -5.24 17.79
N GLU A 54 -8.06 -5.93 16.79
CA GLU A 54 -7.83 -7.39 16.89
C GLU A 54 -6.42 -7.79 17.35
N ILE A 55 -5.43 -6.89 17.28
CA ILE A 55 -4.04 -7.24 17.62
C ILE A 55 -3.76 -7.13 19.13
N LYS A 56 -4.64 -6.50 19.92
CA LYS A 56 -4.41 -6.30 21.38
C LYS A 56 -4.86 -7.47 22.28
N ASN A 57 -5.58 -8.47 21.76
CA ASN A 57 -6.20 -9.53 22.58
C ASN A 57 -5.53 -10.91 22.50
N GLN A 58 -4.30 -11.02 21.97
CA GLN A 58 -3.58 -12.32 21.92
C GLN A 58 -2.38 -12.42 22.88
N ASN A 59 -2.14 -11.42 23.74
CA ASN A 59 -1.03 -11.41 24.70
C ASN A 59 -1.49 -11.52 26.18
N THR A 60 -2.54 -12.29 26.44
CA THR A 60 -2.92 -12.68 27.81
C THR A 60 -3.26 -14.17 27.88
N LYS A 61 -2.21 -15.00 27.98
CA LYS A 61 -2.23 -16.19 28.82
C LYS A 61 -0.83 -16.68 29.15
#